data_AF-A0A956DZ13-F1
#
_entry.id   AF-A0A956DZ13-F1
#
_cell.length_a   1.000
_cell.length_b   1.000
_cell.length_c   1.000
_cell.angle_alpha   90.00
_cell.angle_beta   90.00
_cell.angle_gamma   90.00
#
_symmetry.space_group_name_H-M   'P 1'
#
loop_
_entity.id
_entity.type
_entity.pdbx_description
1 polymer ?
#
loop_
_entity_poly.entity_id
_entity_poly.type
_entity_poly.pdbx_seq_one_letter_code
_entity_poly.pdbx_strand_id
1 'polypeptide(L)'
;MLTRVLAGMCVLGLAACGSPPQPEAPEPEPSVEPAPEPEPEAPPLADTPPEPAEPEKPAVPEPEFKPGMSVDQAVNAVPTGTERMNLDPAALSKPLSEFALYEPCKPSARQKWTVRVAIWQGKAVGVDVDTAPKNDKFAACVDERIRGLEWKDRVPSLNTVEYSF
;
A
#
# COMPACT_ATOMS: atom_id res chain seq x y z
N MET A 1 -0.20 52.01 33.29
CA MET A 1 -0.60 51.06 34.35
C MET A 1 -0.87 49.71 33.71
N LEU A 2 -0.55 48.55 34.27
CA LEU A 2 0.49 48.20 35.25
C LEU A 2 0.74 46.68 35.13
N THR A 3 2.00 46.29 35.05
CA THR A 3 2.61 44.95 34.98
C THR A 3 1.96 43.80 35.78
N ARG A 4 1.68 42.66 35.12
CA ARG A 4 1.90 41.23 35.55
C ARG A 4 1.96 40.35 34.28
N VAL A 5 2.88 39.43 33.96
CA VAL A 5 4.09 38.79 34.57
C VAL A 5 3.87 37.49 35.37
N LEU A 6 4.59 36.43 34.95
CA LEU A 6 4.79 35.06 35.49
C LEU A 6 3.56 34.11 35.42
N ALA A 7 3.59 32.99 34.70
CA ALA A 7 4.42 31.76 34.79
C ALA A 7 3.87 30.73 35.80
N GLY A 8 3.67 29.49 35.34
CA GLY A 8 2.96 28.44 36.09
C GLY A 8 3.21 27.04 35.51
N MET A 9 4.48 26.69 35.31
CA MET A 9 4.92 25.36 34.91
C MET A 9 5.14 24.51 36.18
N CYS A 10 4.39 23.42 36.35
CA CYS A 10 4.59 22.44 37.43
C CYS A 10 4.36 21.02 36.92
N VAL A 11 5.39 20.46 36.28
CA VAL A 11 5.54 19.01 36.12
C VAL A 11 6.29 18.50 37.34
N LEU A 12 5.65 17.64 38.15
CA LEU A 12 6.28 16.96 39.29
C LEU A 12 5.78 15.52 39.37
N GLY A 13 6.38 14.64 38.57
CA GLY A 13 6.43 13.20 38.85
C GLY A 13 7.78 12.87 39.49
N LEU A 14 7.78 12.12 40.60
CA LEU A 14 8.99 11.71 41.31
C LEU A 14 8.81 10.31 41.93
N ALA A 15 9.96 9.67 42.18
CA ALA A 15 10.19 8.36 42.80
C ALA A 15 9.96 7.11 41.89
N ALA A 16 10.86 6.12 41.85
CA ALA A 16 12.24 6.06 42.38
C ALA A 16 13.04 4.86 41.79
N CYS A 17 14.37 4.97 41.83
CA CYS A 17 15.40 3.90 41.82
C CYS A 17 15.46 2.91 40.61
N GLY A 18 16.65 2.59 40.06
CA GLY A 18 18.00 3.07 40.37
C GLY A 18 19.11 2.37 39.53
N SER A 19 20.36 2.79 39.77
CA SER A 19 21.64 2.21 39.29
C SER A 19 22.12 2.49 37.85
N PRO A 20 23.11 3.39 37.68
CA PRO A 20 24.19 3.34 36.68
C PRO A 20 25.49 2.76 37.30
N PRO A 21 26.68 2.73 36.64
CA PRO A 21 27.04 2.82 35.21
C PRO A 21 27.74 1.53 34.71
N GLN A 22 28.12 1.38 33.43
CA GLN A 22 29.47 1.70 32.92
C GLN A 22 29.55 1.62 31.37
N PRO A 23 30.62 2.14 30.74
CA PRO A 23 30.65 2.47 29.32
C PRO A 23 31.32 1.40 28.43
N GLU A 24 30.86 1.29 27.19
CA GLU A 24 31.60 0.63 26.11
C GLU A 24 31.75 1.57 24.91
N ALA A 25 33.00 1.99 24.72
CA ALA A 25 33.62 2.51 23.50
C ALA A 25 35.12 2.18 23.63
N PRO A 26 35.89 1.97 22.55
CA PRO A 26 35.57 2.26 21.14
C PRO A 26 35.73 1.06 20.18
N GLU A 27 35.56 1.32 18.89
CA GLU A 27 35.98 0.47 17.77
C GLU A 27 37.47 0.08 17.82
N PRO A 28 37.84 -0.99 17.10
CA PRO A 28 38.82 -0.75 16.03
C PRO A 28 38.50 -1.47 14.70
N GLU A 29 38.32 -0.68 13.64
CA GLU A 29 38.94 -0.99 12.33
C GLU A 29 40.47 -0.75 12.43
N PRO A 30 41.34 -1.15 11.46
CA PRO A 30 41.08 -1.77 10.14
C PRO A 30 41.95 -3.01 9.83
N SER A 31 41.70 -3.70 8.71
CA SER A 31 42.73 -4.50 8.01
C SER A 31 42.45 -4.79 6.53
N VAL A 32 43.04 -3.95 5.68
CA VAL A 32 43.74 -4.25 4.42
C VAL A 32 43.13 -5.20 3.36
N GLU A 33 42.63 -4.60 2.28
CA GLU A 33 42.96 -5.01 0.89
C GLU A 33 44.47 -4.80 0.60
N PRO A 34 45.16 -5.54 -0.31
CA PRO A 34 44.75 -5.74 -1.72
C PRO A 34 45.04 -7.11 -2.40
N ALA A 35 44.63 -7.22 -3.67
CA ALA A 35 44.81 -8.33 -4.65
C ALA A 35 46.26 -8.41 -5.24
N PRO A 36 46.64 -9.22 -6.29
CA PRO A 36 45.85 -10.14 -7.16
C PRO A 36 46.50 -11.50 -7.61
N GLU A 37 45.70 -12.32 -8.35
CA GLU A 37 46.06 -13.29 -9.43
C GLU A 37 47.02 -14.51 -9.19
N PRO A 38 47.04 -15.56 -10.08
CA PRO A 38 46.29 -15.78 -11.34
C PRO A 38 45.48 -17.11 -11.43
N GLU A 39 44.74 -17.26 -12.54
CA GLU A 39 44.06 -18.49 -13.00
C GLU A 39 45.02 -19.62 -13.39
N PRO A 40 44.51 -20.87 -13.44
CA PRO A 40 44.80 -21.77 -14.54
C PRO A 40 43.54 -22.16 -15.34
N GLU A 41 43.61 -22.06 -16.67
CA GLU A 41 42.52 -22.34 -17.61
C GLU A 41 42.13 -23.83 -17.73
N ALA A 42 40.82 -24.08 -17.89
CA ALA A 42 40.21 -25.01 -18.87
C ALA A 42 40.36 -26.57 -18.72
N PRO A 43 39.46 -27.38 -19.35
CA PRO A 43 38.02 -27.19 -19.60
C PRO A 43 37.20 -28.47 -19.20
N PRO A 44 36.12 -28.96 -19.86
CA PRO A 44 34.81 -29.08 -19.22
C PRO A 44 34.21 -30.52 -19.20
N LEU A 45 32.90 -30.61 -18.92
CA LEU A 45 31.97 -31.75 -19.08
C LEU A 45 31.79 -32.68 -17.87
N ALA A 46 30.65 -32.53 -17.19
CA ALA A 46 29.78 -33.65 -16.81
C ALA A 46 28.34 -33.14 -16.61
N ASP A 47 27.37 -33.85 -17.18
CA ASP A 47 25.92 -33.66 -17.11
C ASP A 47 25.40 -33.03 -15.81
N THR A 48 24.79 -31.85 -15.91
CA THR A 48 23.70 -31.48 -15.00
C THR A 48 22.44 -32.13 -15.54
N PRO A 49 21.77 -33.04 -14.80
CA PRO A 49 20.49 -33.59 -15.22
C PRO A 49 19.49 -32.45 -15.46
N PRO A 50 18.62 -32.53 -16.49
CA PRO A 50 17.62 -31.50 -16.70
C PRO A 50 16.74 -31.38 -15.45
N GLU A 51 16.70 -30.17 -14.90
CA GLU A 51 15.78 -29.79 -13.84
C GLU A 51 14.35 -30.17 -14.27
N PRO A 52 13.57 -30.91 -13.44
CA PRO A 52 12.20 -31.25 -13.80
C PRO A 52 11.43 -29.96 -14.02
N ALA A 53 10.98 -29.72 -15.26
CA ALA A 53 10.27 -28.51 -15.61
C ALA A 53 9.14 -28.27 -14.61
N GLU A 54 9.22 -27.14 -13.88
CA GLU A 54 8.19 -26.75 -12.92
C GLU A 54 6.85 -26.74 -13.67
N PRO A 55 5.83 -27.48 -13.21
CA PRO A 55 4.62 -27.68 -13.99
C PRO A 55 3.95 -26.33 -14.23
N GLU A 56 3.90 -25.90 -15.51
CA GLU A 56 3.22 -24.67 -15.91
C GLU A 56 1.82 -24.66 -15.29
N LYS A 57 1.61 -23.75 -14.32
CA LYS A 57 0.31 -23.58 -13.66
C LYS A 57 -0.75 -23.43 -14.76
N PRO A 58 -1.84 -24.22 -14.75
CA PRO A 58 -2.88 -24.13 -15.76
C PRO A 58 -3.31 -22.68 -15.92
N ALA A 59 -3.27 -22.16 -17.15
CA ALA A 59 -3.57 -20.77 -17.43
C ALA A 59 -5.05 -20.48 -17.11
N VAL A 60 -5.31 -19.99 -15.90
CA VAL A 60 -6.61 -19.47 -15.49
C VAL A 60 -6.91 -18.27 -16.39
N PRO A 61 -8.08 -18.20 -17.05
CA PRO A 61 -8.40 -17.09 -17.94
C PRO A 61 -8.36 -15.76 -17.16
N GLU A 62 -7.77 -14.72 -17.76
CA GLU A 62 -7.72 -13.40 -17.13
C GLU A 62 -9.16 -12.83 -17.02
N PRO A 63 -9.54 -12.24 -15.87
CA PRO A 63 -10.88 -11.67 -15.70
C PRO A 63 -11.15 -10.45 -16.60
N GLU A 64 -12.30 -10.47 -17.27
CA GLU A 64 -12.79 -9.34 -18.06
C GLU A 64 -13.60 -8.35 -17.21
N PHE A 65 -13.04 -7.16 -16.98
CA PHE A 65 -13.75 -6.08 -16.28
C PHE A 65 -14.37 -5.09 -17.27
N LYS A 66 -15.63 -4.70 -17.04
CA LYS A 66 -16.33 -3.70 -17.86
C LYS A 66 -16.27 -2.32 -17.20
N PRO A 67 -16.16 -1.23 -17.97
CA PRO A 67 -16.22 0.12 -17.41
C PRO A 67 -17.56 0.35 -16.70
N GLY A 68 -17.51 1.00 -15.55
CA GLY A 68 -18.71 1.27 -14.73
C GLY A 68 -19.19 0.11 -13.84
N MET A 69 -18.41 -0.98 -13.71
CA MET A 69 -18.74 -2.04 -12.74
C MET A 69 -18.68 -1.53 -11.28
N SER A 70 -19.53 -2.10 -10.44
CA SER A 70 -19.44 -2.03 -8.97
C SER A 70 -18.35 -2.97 -8.43
N VAL A 71 -18.01 -2.84 -7.16
CA VAL A 71 -17.08 -3.75 -6.47
C VAL A 71 -17.59 -5.19 -6.50
N ASP A 72 -18.87 -5.41 -6.20
CA ASP A 72 -19.46 -6.74 -6.24
C ASP A 72 -19.42 -7.36 -7.65
N GLN A 73 -19.66 -6.56 -8.70
CA GLN A 73 -19.54 -7.04 -10.08
C GLN A 73 -18.11 -7.42 -10.45
N ALA A 74 -17.12 -6.64 -10.00
CA ALA A 74 -15.71 -6.98 -10.19
C ALA A 74 -15.30 -8.24 -9.42
N VAL A 75 -15.78 -8.42 -8.17
CA VAL A 75 -15.54 -9.64 -7.38
C VAL A 75 -16.10 -10.88 -8.07
N ASN A 76 -17.31 -10.78 -8.63
CA ASN A 76 -17.96 -11.89 -9.34
C ASN A 76 -17.36 -12.16 -10.74
N ALA A 77 -16.59 -11.23 -11.31
CA ALA A 77 -15.91 -11.41 -12.60
C ALA A 77 -14.61 -12.22 -12.50
N VAL A 78 -14.06 -12.41 -11.30
CA VAL A 78 -12.78 -13.12 -11.10
C VAL A 78 -12.98 -14.64 -11.04
N PRO A 79 -12.35 -15.43 -11.93
CA PRO A 79 -12.44 -16.89 -11.89
C PRO A 79 -11.91 -17.50 -10.59
N THR A 80 -12.58 -18.54 -10.11
CA THR A 80 -12.10 -19.39 -9.02
C THR A 80 -10.78 -20.06 -9.41
N GLY A 81 -9.73 -19.86 -8.62
CA GLY A 81 -8.38 -20.36 -8.93
C GLY A 81 -7.37 -19.27 -9.32
N THR A 82 -7.83 -18.03 -9.56
CA THR A 82 -6.95 -16.86 -9.71
C THR A 82 -6.14 -16.64 -8.43
N GLU A 83 -4.83 -16.41 -8.56
CA GLU A 83 -3.92 -16.26 -7.43
C GLU A 83 -4.23 -14.98 -6.63
N ARG A 84 -4.63 -15.13 -5.36
CA ARG A 84 -4.96 -13.98 -4.49
C ARG A 84 -3.73 -13.48 -3.74
N MET A 85 -3.03 -12.53 -4.36
CA MET A 85 -2.10 -11.65 -3.65
C MET A 85 -2.86 -10.50 -2.97
N ASN A 86 -2.81 -10.45 -1.64
CA ASN A 86 -3.32 -9.32 -0.87
C ASN A 86 -2.25 -8.21 -0.85
N LEU A 87 -2.61 -7.03 -1.35
CA LEU A 87 -1.83 -5.81 -1.18
C LEU A 87 -2.07 -5.21 0.21
N ASP A 88 -1.12 -4.42 0.69
CA ASP A 88 -1.25 -3.68 1.94
C ASP A 88 -2.44 -2.69 1.88
N PRO A 89 -3.44 -2.80 2.77
CA PRO A 89 -4.56 -1.86 2.82
C PRO A 89 -4.14 -0.40 3.02
N ALA A 90 -3.00 -0.13 3.68
CA ALA A 90 -2.50 1.24 3.83
C ALA A 90 -1.98 1.79 2.49
N ALA A 91 -1.22 1.01 1.71
CA ALA A 91 -0.85 1.36 0.34
C ALA A 91 -2.06 1.59 -0.58
N LEU A 92 -3.11 0.75 -0.47
CA LEU A 92 -4.34 0.89 -1.27
C LEU A 92 -5.16 2.13 -0.91
N SER A 93 -5.31 2.41 0.39
CA SER A 93 -6.11 3.53 0.89
C SER A 93 -5.39 4.88 0.79
N LYS A 94 -4.06 4.91 0.73
CA LYS A 94 -3.27 6.15 0.64
C LYS A 94 -3.74 7.11 -0.46
N PRO A 95 -3.82 6.75 -1.76
CA PRO A 95 -4.32 7.66 -2.79
C PRO A 95 -5.80 8.03 -2.63
N LEU A 96 -6.59 7.19 -1.94
CA LEU A 96 -7.98 7.50 -1.61
C LEU A 96 -8.09 8.52 -0.48
N SER A 97 -7.10 8.65 0.41
CA SER A 97 -7.11 9.62 1.51
C SER A 97 -6.78 11.07 1.08
N GLU A 98 -6.26 11.26 -0.14
CA GLU A 98 -5.82 12.56 -0.65
C GLU A 98 -7.04 13.46 -1.00
N PHE A 99 -7.41 14.37 -0.11
CA PHE A 99 -8.62 15.20 -0.27
C PHE A 99 -8.66 16.01 -1.59
N ALA A 100 -7.49 16.39 -2.12
CA ALA A 100 -7.33 17.06 -3.41
C ALA A 100 -7.95 16.29 -4.60
N LEU A 101 -8.07 14.96 -4.50
CA LEU A 101 -8.76 14.13 -5.49
C LEU A 101 -10.25 14.50 -5.63
N TYR A 102 -10.88 14.93 -4.54
CA TYR A 102 -12.31 15.15 -4.43
C TYR A 102 -12.72 16.62 -4.42
N GLU A 103 -11.78 17.56 -4.25
CA GLU A 103 -12.05 19.01 -4.35
C GLU A 103 -12.86 19.42 -5.59
N PRO A 104 -12.61 18.87 -6.81
CA PRO A 104 -13.42 19.17 -7.99
C PRO A 104 -14.90 18.77 -7.85
N CYS A 105 -15.18 17.74 -7.04
CA CYS A 105 -16.53 17.24 -6.75
C CYS A 105 -17.26 18.05 -5.66
N LYS A 106 -16.58 19.00 -5.01
CA LYS A 106 -17.13 19.91 -3.99
C LYS A 106 -17.84 19.17 -2.83
N PRO A 107 -17.12 18.30 -2.09
CA PRO A 107 -17.67 17.62 -0.92
C PRO A 107 -18.25 18.61 0.08
N SER A 108 -19.44 18.31 0.60
CA SER A 108 -20.07 19.11 1.65
C SER A 108 -19.53 18.68 3.02
N ALA A 109 -19.07 19.64 3.82
CA ALA A 109 -18.53 19.38 5.17
C ALA A 109 -19.56 18.78 6.18
N ARG A 110 -20.82 18.56 5.77
CA ARG A 110 -21.87 17.89 6.55
C ARG A 110 -22.34 16.57 5.95
N GLN A 111 -21.80 16.17 4.79
CA GLN A 111 -22.13 14.93 4.10
C GLN A 111 -21.10 13.87 4.49
N LYS A 112 -21.56 12.75 5.03
CA LYS A 112 -20.73 11.55 5.21
C LYS A 112 -20.75 10.72 3.94
N TRP A 113 -19.66 10.04 3.64
CA TRP A 113 -19.60 9.19 2.46
C TRP A 113 -18.53 8.11 2.59
N THR A 114 -18.80 6.97 1.96
CA THR A 114 -17.94 5.79 1.98
C THR A 114 -17.68 5.37 0.55
N VAL A 115 -16.42 5.03 0.26
CA VAL A 115 -15.97 4.52 -1.02
C VAL A 115 -15.51 3.09 -0.81
N ARG A 116 -16.00 2.16 -1.64
CA ARG A 116 -15.35 0.87 -1.87
C ARG A 116 -14.71 0.87 -3.26
N VAL A 117 -13.50 0.34 -3.36
CA VAL A 117 -12.76 0.20 -4.62
C VAL A 117 -12.26 -1.23 -4.77
N ALA A 118 -12.52 -1.84 -5.91
CA ALA A 118 -11.91 -3.08 -6.35
C ALA A 118 -10.79 -2.76 -7.36
N ILE A 119 -9.60 -3.27 -7.09
CA ILE A 119 -8.35 -2.92 -7.78
C ILE A 119 -7.75 -4.18 -8.39
N TRP A 120 -7.40 -4.13 -9.68
CA TRP A 120 -6.73 -5.19 -10.43
C TRP A 120 -5.58 -4.59 -11.24
N GLN A 121 -4.38 -5.17 -11.18
CA GLN A 121 -3.17 -4.68 -11.88
C GLN A 121 -2.92 -3.16 -11.69
N GLY A 122 -3.25 -2.64 -10.51
CA GLY A 122 -3.10 -1.22 -10.16
C GLY A 122 -4.14 -0.27 -10.78
N LYS A 123 -5.27 -0.79 -11.29
CA LYS A 123 -6.41 -0.01 -11.82
C LYS A 123 -7.68 -0.27 -11.02
N ALA A 124 -8.50 0.77 -10.81
CA ALA A 124 -9.84 0.61 -10.25
C ALA A 124 -10.80 -0.01 -11.29
N VAL A 125 -11.18 -1.27 -11.05
CA VAL A 125 -12.09 -2.05 -11.91
C VAL A 125 -13.54 -2.04 -11.40
N GLY A 126 -13.72 -1.94 -10.08
CA GLY A 126 -15.02 -1.73 -9.44
C GLY A 126 -14.95 -0.52 -8.50
N VAL A 127 -15.98 0.31 -8.48
CA VAL A 127 -16.10 1.45 -7.55
C VAL A 127 -17.54 1.57 -7.10
N ASP A 128 -17.76 1.72 -5.79
CA ASP A 128 -19.06 2.05 -5.20
C ASP A 128 -18.89 3.24 -4.26
N VAL A 129 -19.80 4.21 -4.34
CA VAL A 129 -19.76 5.44 -3.53
C VAL A 129 -21.10 5.65 -2.82
N ASP A 130 -21.12 5.29 -1.53
CA ASP A 130 -22.27 5.47 -0.65
C ASP A 130 -22.26 6.87 -0.02
N THR A 131 -23.41 7.56 0.00
CA THR A 131 -23.50 8.97 0.43
C THR A 131 -24.67 9.19 1.40
N ALA A 132 -24.42 9.94 2.49
CA ALA A 132 -25.40 10.26 3.52
C ALA A 132 -25.36 11.78 3.86
N PRO A 133 -26.40 12.57 3.50
CA PRO A 133 -27.57 12.18 2.70
C PRO A 133 -27.19 11.81 1.26
N LYS A 134 -28.08 11.08 0.57
CA LYS A 134 -27.85 10.59 -0.78
C LYS A 134 -27.63 11.74 -1.78
N ASN A 135 -26.54 11.65 -2.55
CA ASN A 135 -26.13 12.66 -3.52
C ASN A 135 -25.48 11.99 -4.74
N ASP A 136 -26.30 11.53 -5.69
CA ASP A 136 -25.85 10.78 -6.87
C ASP A 136 -24.87 11.57 -7.75
N LYS A 137 -25.00 12.91 -7.81
CA LYS A 137 -24.09 13.77 -8.57
C LYS A 137 -22.68 13.82 -7.97
N PHE A 138 -22.59 13.83 -6.64
CA PHE A 138 -21.30 13.72 -5.95
C PHE A 138 -20.73 12.32 -6.12
N ALA A 139 -21.54 11.27 -5.92
CA ALA A 139 -21.12 9.88 -6.09
C ALA A 139 -20.53 9.61 -7.49
N ALA A 140 -21.21 10.05 -8.56
CA ALA A 140 -20.71 9.91 -9.94
C ALA A 140 -19.40 10.69 -10.18
N CYS A 141 -19.25 11.90 -9.63
CA CYS A 141 -18.00 12.64 -9.75
C CYS A 141 -16.84 11.93 -9.02
N VAL A 142 -17.10 11.37 -7.84
CA VAL A 142 -16.11 10.61 -7.06
C VAL A 142 -15.72 9.32 -7.79
N ASP A 143 -16.68 8.60 -8.38
CA ASP A 143 -16.43 7.43 -9.24
C ASP A 143 -15.48 7.76 -10.40
N GLU A 144 -15.76 8.82 -11.18
CA GLU A 144 -14.89 9.27 -12.28
C GLU A 144 -13.46 9.59 -11.81
N ARG A 145 -13.31 10.22 -10.63
CA ARG A 145 -11.99 10.57 -10.06
C ARG A 145 -11.21 9.32 -9.65
N ILE A 146 -11.86 8.36 -9.01
CA ILE A 146 -11.23 7.11 -8.56
C ILE A 146 -10.85 6.22 -9.76
N ARG A 147 -11.69 6.13 -10.79
CA ARG A 147 -11.37 5.39 -12.02
C ARG A 147 -10.18 5.99 -12.78
N GLY A 148 -9.88 7.27 -12.56
CA GLY A 148 -8.67 7.93 -13.07
C GLY A 148 -7.38 7.62 -12.28
N LEU A 149 -7.46 6.96 -11.12
CA LEU A 149 -6.27 6.62 -10.31
C LEU A 149 -5.49 5.44 -10.89
N GLU A 150 -4.17 5.48 -10.67
CA GLU A 150 -3.26 4.35 -10.86
C GLU A 150 -2.51 4.07 -9.56
N TRP A 151 -2.58 2.84 -9.08
CA TRP A 151 -1.75 2.36 -7.98
C TRP A 151 -0.40 1.89 -8.53
N LYS A 152 0.66 2.11 -7.76
CA LYS A 152 2.03 1.69 -8.13
C LYS A 152 2.16 0.16 -8.15
N ASP A 153 1.48 -0.50 -7.23
CA ASP A 153 1.52 -1.95 -7.06
C ASP A 153 0.57 -2.62 -8.06
N ARG A 154 1.15 -3.28 -9.05
CA ARG A 154 0.43 -3.91 -10.17
C ARG A 154 0.45 -5.44 -10.05
N VAL A 155 -0.28 -5.97 -9.07
CA VAL A 155 -0.46 -7.43 -8.94
C VAL A 155 -1.64 -7.93 -9.78
N PRO A 156 -1.55 -9.12 -10.41
CA PRO A 156 -2.66 -9.78 -11.10
C PRO A 156 -3.61 -10.46 -10.08
N SER A 157 -4.08 -9.68 -9.11
CA SER A 157 -4.95 -10.12 -8.01
C SER A 157 -5.95 -9.03 -7.67
N LEU A 158 -7.22 -9.42 -7.51
CA LEU A 158 -8.28 -8.49 -7.13
C LEU A 158 -8.18 -8.17 -5.65
N ASN A 159 -7.97 -6.89 -5.36
CA ASN A 159 -7.91 -6.34 -4.02
C ASN A 159 -9.07 -5.38 -3.79
N THR A 160 -9.66 -5.39 -2.59
CA THR A 160 -10.76 -4.48 -2.23
C THR A 160 -10.37 -3.62 -1.04
N VAL A 161 -10.60 -2.32 -1.13
CA VAL A 161 -10.38 -1.36 -0.04
C VAL A 161 -11.65 -0.54 0.18
N GLU A 162 -11.99 -0.28 1.45
CA GLU A 162 -13.05 0.65 1.85
C GLU A 162 -12.43 1.84 2.60
N TYR A 163 -12.92 3.04 2.34
CA TYR A 163 -12.52 4.26 3.04
C TYR A 163 -13.76 5.15 3.30
N SER A 164 -13.83 5.77 4.48
CA SER A 164 -14.98 6.58 4.89
C SER A 164 -14.57 7.98 5.35
N PHE A 165 -15.42 8.96 5.07
CA PHE A 165 -15.28 10.39 5.35
C PHE A 165 -16.50 10.94 6.12
#